data_AF-A0A6A8VR94-F1
#
_entry.id   AF-A0A6A8VR94-F1
#
_cell.length_a   1.000
_cell.length_b   1.000
_cell.length_c   1.000
_cell.angle_alpha   90.00
_cell.angle_beta   90.00
_cell.angle_gamma   90.00
#
_symmetry.space_group_name_H-M   'P 1'
#
loop_
_entity.id
_entity.type
_entity.pdbx_description
1 polymer ?
#
loop_
_entity_poly.entity_id
_entity_poly.type
_entity_poly.pdbx_seq_one_letter_code
_entity_poly.pdbx_strand_id
1 'polypeptide(L)'
;MAFTLPANKPQVPKDTPRNFFIYGETMSGKSYLANEFPNPIVLNTDGNAEANTVPSIQLINEKDDKGRITNSVIKQLGDILLALQTQKHSYETVVIDVIDDVIEMIKIAVCDELTPVGKPRLKSLSEIPYGKGYDFFNQAITELVIDLKA
;
A
#
# COMPACT_ATOMS: atom_id res chain seq x y z
N MET A 1 -29.64 -24.32 -0.02
CA MET A 1 -28.69 -25.43 -0.25
C MET A 1 -27.76 -25.51 0.96
N ALA A 2 -27.46 -26.72 1.44
CA ALA A 2 -26.53 -26.89 2.56
C ALA A 2 -25.09 -26.60 2.09
N PHE A 3 -24.32 -25.91 2.92
CA PHE A 3 -22.89 -25.69 2.68
C PHE A 3 -22.21 -27.06 2.57
N THR A 4 -21.46 -27.28 1.49
CA THR A 4 -20.82 -28.57 1.21
C THR A 4 -19.31 -28.43 1.44
N LEU A 5 -18.75 -29.29 2.27
CA LEU A 5 -17.31 -29.31 2.53
C LEU A 5 -16.53 -29.81 1.30
N PRO A 6 -15.26 -29.38 1.13
CA PRO A 6 -14.40 -29.92 0.09
C PRO A 6 -14.22 -31.44 0.23
N ALA A 7 -13.96 -32.11 -0.88
CA ALA A 7 -13.64 -33.53 -0.89
C ALA A 7 -12.35 -33.78 -0.07
N ASN A 8 -12.41 -34.73 0.87
CA ASN A 8 -11.27 -35.13 1.69
C ASN A 8 -10.26 -35.95 0.87
N LYS A 9 -9.46 -35.27 0.05
CA LYS A 9 -8.38 -35.84 -0.76
C LYS A 9 -7.17 -34.91 -0.78
N PRO A 10 -5.94 -35.44 -0.92
CA PRO A 10 -4.74 -34.63 -1.10
C PRO A 10 -4.91 -33.64 -2.27
N GLN A 11 -4.46 -32.40 -2.06
CA GLN A 11 -4.42 -31.37 -3.08
C GLN A 11 -3.00 -31.26 -3.65
N VAL A 12 -2.86 -30.91 -4.92
CA VAL A 12 -1.57 -30.57 -5.51
C VAL A 12 -1.23 -29.12 -5.12
N PRO A 13 -0.13 -28.87 -4.39
CA PRO A 13 0.27 -27.52 -4.03
C PRO A 13 0.56 -26.66 -5.28
N LYS A 14 0.17 -25.39 -5.25
CA LYS A 14 0.71 -24.37 -6.16
C LYS A 14 1.80 -23.62 -5.39
N ASP A 15 3.05 -23.95 -5.64
CA ASP A 15 4.21 -23.54 -4.83
C ASP A 15 4.82 -22.18 -5.19
N THR A 16 4.17 -21.36 -6.02
CA THR A 16 4.78 -20.07 -6.41
C THR A 16 4.55 -19.02 -5.33
N PRO A 17 5.58 -18.61 -4.55
CA PRO A 17 5.43 -17.47 -3.65
C PRO A 17 5.11 -16.23 -4.48
N ARG A 18 4.07 -15.49 -4.05
CA ARG A 18 3.56 -14.32 -4.78
C ARG A 18 4.12 -12.99 -4.24
N ASN A 19 4.62 -12.98 -3.01
CA ASN A 19 5.04 -11.76 -2.32
C ASN A 19 6.49 -11.90 -1.85
N PHE A 20 7.30 -10.89 -2.16
CA PHE A 20 8.70 -10.82 -1.77
C PHE A 20 8.94 -9.58 -0.93
N PHE A 21 9.79 -9.69 0.09
CA PHE A 21 10.32 -8.56 0.84
C PHE A 21 11.81 -8.44 0.53
N ILE A 22 12.21 -7.35 -0.13
CA ILE A 22 13.58 -7.11 -0.55
C ILE A 22 14.17 -6.03 0.36
N TYR A 23 15.24 -6.37 1.08
CA TYR A 23 15.91 -5.47 2.04
C TYR A 23 17.40 -5.36 1.73
N GLY A 24 17.98 -4.19 2.01
CA GLY A 24 19.38 -3.88 1.78
C GLY A 24 19.67 -2.39 1.92
N GLU A 25 20.94 -2.02 1.99
CA GLU A 25 21.39 -0.63 2.12
C GLU A 25 20.92 0.27 0.96
N THR A 26 20.92 1.58 1.17
CA THR A 26 20.60 2.56 0.12
C THR A 26 21.51 2.33 -1.10
N MET A 27 20.95 2.45 -2.31
CA MET A 27 21.68 2.21 -3.58
C MET A 27 22.27 0.79 -3.75
N SER A 28 21.84 -0.21 -2.97
CA SER A 28 22.33 -1.60 -3.10
C SER A 28 21.73 -2.39 -4.29
N GLY A 29 21.06 -1.73 -5.24
CA GLY A 29 20.42 -2.38 -6.38
C GLY A 29 19.04 -3.00 -6.12
N LYS A 30 18.35 -2.63 -5.03
CA LYS A 30 17.01 -3.16 -4.71
C LYS A 30 15.98 -2.88 -5.81
N SER A 31 15.83 -1.61 -6.19
CA SER A 31 14.88 -1.22 -7.25
C SER A 31 15.29 -1.79 -8.60
N TYR A 32 16.59 -1.91 -8.87
CA TYR A 32 17.10 -2.61 -10.06
C TYR A 32 16.60 -4.07 -10.11
N LEU A 33 16.77 -4.84 -9.02
CA LEU A 33 16.29 -6.22 -8.94
C LEU A 33 14.75 -6.29 -9.04
N ALA A 34 14.04 -5.37 -8.41
CA ALA A 34 12.57 -5.34 -8.45
C ALA A 34 12.03 -5.07 -9.86
N ASN A 35 12.75 -4.29 -10.67
CA ASN A 35 12.36 -3.98 -12.05
C ASN A 35 12.57 -5.14 -13.03
N GLU A 36 13.34 -6.17 -12.65
CA GLU A 36 13.53 -7.39 -13.46
C GLU A 36 12.37 -8.38 -13.36
N PHE A 37 11.42 -8.17 -12.43
CA PHE A 37 10.22 -8.99 -12.36
C PHE A 37 9.31 -8.73 -13.58
N PRO A 38 8.51 -9.71 -14.02
CA PRO A 38 7.66 -9.54 -15.20
C PRO A 38 6.70 -8.34 -15.09
N ASN A 39 6.68 -7.51 -16.13
CA ASN A 39 5.76 -6.38 -16.34
C ASN A 39 5.44 -5.60 -15.04
N PRO A 40 6.43 -4.96 -14.40
CA PRO A 40 6.23 -4.35 -13.10
C PRO A 40 5.59 -2.97 -13.19
N ILE A 41 4.80 -2.63 -12.18
CA ILE A 41 4.40 -1.25 -11.87
C ILE A 41 4.93 -0.88 -10.49
N VAL A 42 5.61 0.27 -10.40
CA VAL A 42 6.25 0.73 -9.17
C VAL A 42 5.37 1.78 -8.49
N LEU A 43 5.00 1.53 -7.23
CA LEU A 43 4.34 2.49 -6.35
C LEU A 43 5.44 3.13 -5.50
N ASN A 44 5.86 4.33 -5.89
CA ASN A 44 7.03 4.99 -5.33
C ASN A 44 6.65 6.06 -4.30
N THR A 45 7.34 6.12 -3.17
CA THR A 45 7.20 7.17 -2.15
C THR A 45 8.28 8.24 -2.29
N ASP A 46 9.39 7.90 -2.92
CA ASP A 46 10.52 8.78 -3.17
C ASP A 46 10.34 9.51 -4.51
N GLY A 47 10.78 10.76 -4.62
CA GLY A 47 10.67 11.57 -5.85
C GLY A 47 11.51 11.05 -7.02
N ASN A 48 12.14 9.88 -6.88
CA ASN A 48 12.98 9.21 -7.86
C ASN A 48 12.19 8.51 -8.98
N ALA A 49 10.92 8.85 -9.19
CA ALA A 49 10.08 8.27 -10.25
C ALA A 49 10.73 8.40 -11.65
N GLU A 50 11.45 9.49 -11.93
CA GLU A 50 12.15 9.71 -13.21
C GLU A 50 13.38 8.82 -13.41
N ALA A 51 13.89 8.17 -12.35
CA ALA A 51 15.04 7.27 -12.43
C ALA A 51 14.65 5.82 -12.80
N ASN A 52 13.36 5.50 -12.78
CA ASN A 52 12.89 4.15 -13.07
C ASN A 52 12.74 3.91 -14.57
N THR A 53 13.12 2.71 -15.00
CA THR A 53 12.98 2.23 -16.38
C THR A 53 11.60 1.62 -16.67
N VAL A 54 10.73 1.58 -15.66
CA VAL A 54 9.43 0.91 -15.67
C VAL A 54 8.32 1.88 -15.22
N PRO A 55 7.05 1.65 -15.59
CA PRO A 55 5.95 2.53 -15.18
C PRO A 55 5.88 2.70 -13.66
N SER A 56 5.74 3.95 -13.21
CA SER A 56 5.66 4.28 -11.80
C SER A 56 4.51 5.23 -11.46
N ILE A 57 3.94 5.07 -10.27
CA ILE A 57 2.96 5.98 -9.67
C ILE A 57 3.57 6.54 -8.39
N GLN A 58 3.62 7.87 -8.28
CA GLN A 58 4.04 8.53 -7.05
C GLN A 58 2.91 8.47 -6.02
N LEU A 59 3.22 7.91 -4.85
CA LEU A 59 2.39 7.96 -3.65
C LEU A 59 2.76 9.19 -2.84
N ILE A 60 1.76 10.00 -2.50
CA ILE A 60 1.96 11.20 -1.68
C ILE A 60 0.67 11.56 -0.94
N ASN A 61 0.77 12.05 0.29
CA ASN A 61 -0.37 12.69 0.94
C ASN A 61 -0.55 14.12 0.41
N GLU A 62 -1.38 14.31 -0.61
CA GLU A 62 -1.66 15.62 -1.21
C GLU A 62 -2.43 16.50 -0.21
N LYS A 63 -2.03 17.77 -0.08
CA LYS A 63 -2.58 18.70 0.91
C LYS A 63 -3.15 19.94 0.27
N ASP A 64 -4.18 20.50 0.89
CA ASP A 64 -4.69 21.83 0.57
C ASP A 64 -3.80 22.95 1.13
N ASP A 65 -4.19 24.20 0.87
CA ASP A 65 -3.55 25.42 1.37
C ASP A 65 -3.55 25.53 2.91
N LYS A 66 -4.39 24.75 3.59
CA LYS A 66 -4.49 24.68 5.05
C LYS A 66 -3.72 23.49 5.64
N GLY A 67 -3.04 22.72 4.79
CA GLY A 67 -2.24 21.56 5.19
C GLY A 67 -3.05 20.31 5.53
N ARG A 68 -4.34 20.26 5.17
CA ARG A 68 -5.23 19.09 5.33
C ARG A 68 -5.08 18.16 4.14
N ILE A 69 -5.13 16.86 4.37
CA ILE A 69 -4.96 15.87 3.31
C ILE A 69 -6.25 15.80 2.50
N THR A 70 -6.14 16.02 1.19
CA THR A 70 -7.26 15.96 0.24
C THR A 70 -7.26 14.67 -0.56
N ASN A 71 -6.09 14.07 -0.74
CA ASN A 71 -5.91 12.78 -1.40
C ASN A 71 -4.84 11.99 -0.64
N SER A 72 -5.27 11.04 0.20
CA SER A 72 -4.37 10.28 1.05
C SER A 72 -3.74 9.11 0.30
N VAL A 73 -2.58 8.64 0.80
CA VAL A 73 -1.96 7.40 0.31
C VAL A 73 -2.90 6.20 0.46
N ILE A 74 -3.74 6.17 1.50
CA ILE A 74 -4.72 5.10 1.73
C ILE A 74 -5.70 5.05 0.55
N LYS A 75 -6.26 6.20 0.17
CA LYS A 75 -7.18 6.31 -0.96
C LYS A 75 -6.49 5.95 -2.28
N GLN A 76 -5.28 6.47 -2.50
CA GLN A 76 -4.51 6.18 -3.71
C GLN A 76 -4.24 4.69 -3.87
N LEU A 77 -3.81 4.01 -2.81
CA LEU A 77 -3.59 2.56 -2.82
C LEU A 77 -4.89 1.81 -3.14
N GLY A 78 -6.01 2.18 -2.50
CA GLY A 78 -7.32 1.58 -2.80
C GLY A 78 -7.72 1.76 -4.28
N ASP A 79 -7.60 2.98 -4.81
CA ASP A 79 -7.93 3.29 -6.21
C ASP A 79 -7.04 2.52 -7.20
N ILE A 80 -5.73 2.43 -6.90
CA ILE A 80 -4.74 1.70 -7.73
C ILE A 80 -5.02 0.20 -7.70
N LEU A 81 -5.23 -0.39 -6.53
CA LEU A 81 -5.47 -1.83 -6.39
C LEU A 81 -6.81 -2.22 -7.02
N LEU A 82 -7.85 -1.40 -6.84
CA LEU A 82 -9.12 -1.59 -7.53
C LEU A 82 -8.95 -1.53 -9.05
N ALA A 83 -8.15 -0.60 -9.56
CA ALA A 83 -7.85 -0.51 -11.00
C ALA A 83 -7.11 -1.76 -11.51
N LEU A 84 -6.12 -2.25 -10.76
CA LEU A 84 -5.39 -3.50 -11.07
C LEU A 84 -6.28 -4.75 -10.99
N GLN A 85 -7.35 -4.74 -10.20
CA GLN A 85 -8.26 -5.88 -10.12
C GLN A 85 -9.35 -5.87 -11.19
N THR A 86 -9.75 -4.68 -11.67
CA THR A 86 -10.97 -4.52 -12.46
C THR A 86 -10.75 -4.04 -13.89
N GLN A 87 -9.63 -3.38 -14.18
CA GLN A 87 -9.34 -2.83 -15.49
C GLN A 87 -8.49 -3.79 -16.33
N LYS A 88 -8.52 -3.61 -17.65
CA LYS A 88 -7.67 -4.38 -18.56
C LYS A 88 -6.27 -3.79 -18.60
N HIS A 89 -5.27 -4.56 -18.16
CA HIS A 89 -3.85 -4.19 -18.20
C HIS A 89 -2.96 -5.42 -18.47
N SER A 90 -1.65 -5.19 -18.61
CA SER A 90 -0.62 -6.22 -18.77
C SER A 90 0.36 -6.31 -17.60
N TYR A 91 0.16 -5.52 -16.53
CA TYR A 91 0.99 -5.61 -15.32
C TYR A 91 0.87 -6.97 -14.65
N GLU A 92 2.01 -7.54 -14.27
CA GLU A 92 2.12 -8.85 -13.59
C GLU A 92 2.74 -8.73 -12.19
N THR A 93 3.43 -7.62 -11.90
CA THR A 93 4.10 -7.39 -10.62
C THR A 93 3.79 -5.99 -10.09
N VAL A 94 3.43 -5.87 -8.82
CA VAL A 94 3.35 -4.59 -8.10
C VAL A 94 4.55 -4.48 -7.17
N VAL A 95 5.31 -3.39 -7.32
CA VAL A 95 6.47 -3.09 -6.47
C VAL A 95 6.11 -1.90 -5.60
N ILE A 96 6.32 -2.00 -4.28
CA ILE A 96 6.19 -0.87 -3.35
C ILE A 96 7.59 -0.44 -2.92
N ASP A 97 7.96 0.81 -3.23
CA ASP A 97 9.30 1.35 -3.01
C ASP A 97 9.21 2.73 -2.31
N VAL A 98 9.47 2.92 -1.01
CA VAL A 98 9.76 1.91 0.03
C VAL A 98 8.56 1.72 0.97
N ILE A 99 8.33 0.49 1.43
CA ILE A 99 7.18 0.15 2.27
C ILE A 99 7.16 0.89 3.62
N ASP A 100 8.32 1.21 4.19
CA ASP A 100 8.39 1.94 5.46
C ASP A 100 7.79 3.35 5.34
N ASP A 101 8.04 4.03 4.23
CA ASP A 101 7.47 5.35 3.93
C ASP A 101 5.96 5.27 3.73
N VAL A 102 5.48 4.22 3.03
CA VAL A 102 4.04 3.99 2.88
C VAL A 102 3.38 3.84 4.24
N ILE A 103 3.97 3.05 5.15
CA ILE A 103 3.45 2.85 6.50
C ILE A 103 3.39 4.19 7.28
N GLU A 104 4.45 5.00 7.24
CA GLU A 104 4.44 6.29 7.93
C GLU A 104 3.44 7.27 7.28
N MET A 105 3.29 7.25 5.95
CA MET A 105 2.28 8.05 5.25
C MET A 105 0.85 7.63 5.59
N ILE A 106 0.57 6.33 5.75
CA ILE A 106 -0.73 5.81 6.22
C ILE A 106 -1.01 6.35 7.61
N LYS A 107 -0.03 6.31 8.52
CA LYS A 107 -0.16 6.86 9.88
C LYS A 107 -0.45 8.35 9.87
N ILE A 108 0.23 9.12 9.03
CA ILE A 108 -0.04 10.56 8.85
C ILE A 108 -1.47 10.78 8.32
N ALA A 109 -1.92 9.97 7.37
CA ALA A 109 -3.27 10.03 6.81
C ALA A 109 -4.34 9.75 7.87
N VAL A 110 -4.18 8.71 8.68
CA VAL A 110 -5.11 8.38 9.78
C VAL A 110 -5.17 9.52 10.81
N CYS A 111 -4.02 10.08 11.19
CA CYS A 111 -3.98 11.24 12.08
C CYS A 111 -4.74 12.44 11.50
N ASP A 112 -4.60 12.71 10.20
CA ASP A 112 -5.32 13.81 9.54
C ASP A 112 -6.82 13.55 9.49
N GLU A 113 -7.24 12.35 9.07
CA GLU A 113 -8.63 11.92 8.95
C GLU A 113 -9.37 12.00 10.28
N LEU A 114 -8.75 11.55 11.37
CA LEU A 114 -9.34 11.56 12.71
C LEU A 114 -9.17 12.89 13.45
N THR A 115 -8.57 13.90 12.82
CA THR A 115 -8.51 15.25 13.37
C THR A 115 -9.90 15.89 13.37
N PRO A 116 -10.41 16.40 14.50
CA PRO A 116 -11.68 17.10 14.55
C PRO A 116 -11.68 18.37 13.69
N VAL A 117 -12.81 18.68 13.07
CA VAL A 117 -12.99 19.90 12.27
C VAL A 117 -12.67 21.15 13.09
N GLY A 118 -11.84 22.04 12.53
CA GLY A 118 -11.42 23.28 13.18
C GLY A 118 -10.33 23.11 14.25
N LYS A 119 -9.74 21.91 14.39
CA LYS A 119 -8.58 21.67 15.25
C LYS A 119 -7.30 21.50 14.43
N PRO A 120 -6.13 21.80 15.02
CA PRO A 120 -4.84 21.44 14.41
C PRO A 120 -4.75 19.93 14.20
N ARG A 121 -4.07 19.51 13.13
CA ARG A 121 -3.83 18.11 12.81
C ARG A 121 -3.21 17.36 13.99
N LEU A 122 -3.77 16.20 14.31
CA LEU A 122 -3.20 15.29 15.30
C LEU A 122 -1.80 14.85 14.86
N LYS A 123 -0.86 14.77 15.79
CA LYS A 123 0.54 14.46 15.47
C LYS A 123 0.88 12.99 15.65
N SER A 124 0.06 12.27 16.42
CA SER A 124 0.29 10.87 16.78
C SER A 124 -1.03 10.12 16.92
N LEU A 125 -1.00 8.82 16.60
CA LEU A 125 -2.13 7.91 16.84
C LEU A 125 -2.53 7.86 18.32
N SER A 126 -1.57 8.09 19.23
CA SER A 126 -1.80 8.10 20.68
C SER A 126 -2.64 9.29 21.17
N GLU A 127 -2.75 10.36 20.37
CA GLU A 127 -3.62 11.50 20.69
C GLU A 127 -5.10 11.16 20.46
N ILE A 128 -5.40 10.04 19.78
CA ILE A 128 -6.74 9.59 19.47
C ILE A 128 -7.26 8.69 20.61
N PRO A 129 -8.34 9.07 21.32
CA PRO A 129 -8.83 8.34 22.48
C PRO A 129 -9.25 6.90 22.18
N TYR A 130 -9.15 6.05 23.21
CA TYR A 130 -9.67 4.68 23.23
C TYR A 130 -9.07 3.74 22.18
N GLY A 131 -7.81 3.97 21.77
CA GLY A 131 -7.11 3.08 20.85
C GLY A 131 -7.51 3.24 19.37
N LYS A 132 -8.53 4.05 19.07
CA LYS A 132 -9.09 4.20 17.72
C LYS A 132 -8.05 4.53 16.65
N GLY A 133 -7.04 5.34 16.98
CA GLY A 133 -5.97 5.68 16.03
C GLY A 133 -5.19 4.45 15.57
N TYR A 134 -4.85 3.57 16.50
CA TYR A 134 -4.18 2.31 16.19
C TYR A 134 -5.10 1.34 15.44
N ASP A 135 -6.38 1.29 15.79
CA ASP A 135 -7.36 0.45 15.10
C ASP A 135 -7.50 0.82 13.61
N PHE A 136 -7.70 2.11 13.31
CA PHE A 136 -7.78 2.60 11.93
C PHE A 136 -6.49 2.34 11.14
N PHE A 137 -5.34 2.59 11.76
CA PHE A 137 -4.03 2.34 11.15
C PHE A 137 -3.82 0.84 10.83
N ASN A 138 -4.12 -0.05 11.78
CA ASN A 138 -3.99 -1.49 11.59
C ASN A 138 -4.98 -2.00 10.53
N GLN A 139 -6.19 -1.44 10.50
CA GLN A 139 -7.19 -1.79 9.49
C GLN A 139 -6.71 -1.43 8.08
N ALA A 140 -6.19 -0.20 7.88
CA ALA A 140 -5.68 0.24 6.60
C ALA A 140 -4.52 -0.64 6.09
N ILE A 141 -3.59 -1.04 6.97
CA ILE A 141 -2.51 -1.98 6.61
C ILE A 141 -3.06 -3.36 6.29
N THR A 142 -4.02 -3.85 7.08
CA THR A 142 -4.60 -5.18 6.87
C THR A 142 -5.32 -5.26 5.53
N GLU A 143 -6.11 -4.23 5.20
CA GLU A 143 -6.80 -4.10 3.91
C GLU A 143 -5.81 -4.09 2.75
N LEU A 144 -4.77 -3.24 2.81
CA LEU A 144 -3.70 -3.21 1.83
C LEU A 144 -3.07 -4.60 1.61
N VAL A 145 -2.74 -5.31 2.69
CA VAL A 145 -2.11 -6.64 2.60
C VAL A 145 -3.06 -7.70 2.03
N ILE A 146 -4.36 -7.60 2.30
CA ILE A 146 -5.37 -8.51 1.74
C ILE A 146 -5.52 -8.25 0.24
N ASP A 147 -5.63 -6.99 -0.16
CA ASP A 147 -5.83 -6.61 -1.57
C ASP A 147 -4.61 -6.94 -2.44
N LEU A 148 -3.39 -6.85 -1.89
CA LEU A 148 -2.17 -7.29 -2.55
C LEU A 148 -2.03 -8.82 -2.67
N LYS A 149 -2.79 -9.59 -1.89
CA LYS A 149 -2.78 -11.07 -1.93
C LYS A 149 -3.87 -11.65 -2.84
N ALA A 150 -4.91 -10.88 -3.13
CA ALA A 150 -6.06 -11.28 -3.94
C ALA A 150 -5.65 -11.57 -5.40
#